data_AF-A0A1D6HLT7-F1
#
_entry.id   AF-A0A1D6HLT7-F1
#
_cell.length_a   1.000
_cell.length_b   1.000
_cell.length_c   1.000
_cell.angle_alpha   90.00
_cell.angle_beta   90.00
_cell.angle_gamma   90.00
#
_symmetry.space_group_name_H-M   'P 1'
#
loop_
_entity.id
_entity.type
_entity.pdbx_description
1 polymer ?
#
loop_
_entity_poly.entity_id
_entity_poly.type
_entity_poly.pdbx_seq_one_letter_code
_entity_poly.pdbx_strand_id
1 'polypeptide(L)'
;MEGVNGTIFAYGVTSSGKTHTMHGDQRSPGIIPLSVKDAFSIIQETPNREFLLRVSYLEIYNEVVNDLLNPAGQNLRIREDPQGTFVEGIKEEVVLSPAHALSLIAAGEEHRHVGSTNFNLLSSRSHTIFTLTIESSPCGESNEGEAVTFSQLNLIDLAGSESSRAETTGVRRKEGSYINKSLLTLGTVISKLTDGKATHIPYRDSKLTRLLQSSLSGQGRVSLICTLTPASSNSEETHNTLKFAHRAKCIEIQASQNKIIDEKSLIKKYQTEIRRLKEELEQLKMGIITGTPLKDTEEDNIILWKQKLEDGNVKLQSRLEQEEEAKAALLARIQRLTKLILVSTKATPASRFSPHPGPRRRHSFGEEELAYLPYRRRDIMIDNGKHE
;
A
#
# COMPACT_ATOMS: atom_id res chain seq x y z
N MET A 1 -9.50 -1.61 7.29
CA MET A 1 -10.11 -1.11 8.54
C MET A 1 -9.74 -1.98 9.75
N GLU A 2 -9.86 -3.31 9.66
CA GLU A 2 -9.52 -4.22 10.77
C GLU A 2 -8.02 -4.52 10.90
N GLY A 3 -7.13 -3.88 10.13
CA GLY A 3 -5.68 -4.17 10.18
C GLY A 3 -5.25 -5.40 9.37
N VAL A 4 -6.07 -5.87 8.42
CA VAL A 4 -5.71 -6.97 7.51
C VAL A 4 -5.40 -6.37 6.13
N ASN A 5 -4.30 -6.81 5.50
CA ASN A 5 -3.96 -6.40 4.14
C ASN A 5 -4.97 -6.96 3.13
N GLY A 6 -5.31 -6.16 2.12
CA GLY A 6 -6.24 -6.53 1.05
C GLY A 6 -5.60 -6.31 -0.31
N THR A 7 -5.88 -7.17 -1.27
CA THR A 7 -5.46 -6.97 -2.66
C THR A 7 -6.58 -7.41 -3.60
N ILE A 8 -6.95 -6.53 -4.55
CA ILE A 8 -7.96 -6.82 -5.57
C ILE A 8 -7.31 -6.66 -6.94
N PHE A 9 -7.44 -7.70 -7.76
CA PHE A 9 -6.93 -7.75 -9.13
C PHE A 9 -8.08 -7.68 -10.14
N ALA A 10 -7.96 -6.86 -11.17
CA ALA A 10 -8.70 -7.04 -12.41
C ALA A 10 -7.80 -7.68 -13.48
N TYR A 11 -8.20 -8.83 -14.00
CA TYR A 11 -7.48 -9.60 -15.02
C TYR A 11 -8.39 -9.92 -16.21
N GLY A 12 -7.83 -9.98 -17.40
CA GLY A 12 -8.55 -10.26 -18.65
C GLY A 12 -7.96 -9.52 -19.84
N VAL A 13 -8.51 -9.79 -21.03
CA VAL A 13 -8.04 -9.18 -22.28
C VAL A 13 -8.32 -7.67 -22.34
N THR A 14 -7.63 -6.94 -23.20
CA THR A 14 -7.96 -5.54 -23.47
C THR A 14 -9.43 -5.40 -23.87
N SER A 15 -10.08 -4.34 -23.36
CA SER A 15 -11.49 -4.06 -23.59
C SER A 15 -12.48 -5.07 -22.98
N SER A 16 -12.04 -6.03 -22.15
CA SER A 16 -12.95 -6.94 -21.42
C SER A 16 -13.69 -6.28 -20.26
N GLY A 17 -13.29 -5.07 -19.85
CA GLY A 17 -13.91 -4.31 -18.76
C GLY A 17 -13.08 -4.20 -17.47
N LYS A 18 -11.78 -4.47 -17.50
CA LYS A 18 -10.89 -4.31 -16.31
C LYS A 18 -10.95 -2.90 -15.71
N THR A 19 -10.57 -1.89 -16.49
CA THR A 19 -10.60 -0.47 -16.09
C THR A 19 -12.00 0.02 -15.76
N HIS A 20 -13.03 -0.44 -16.49
CA HIS A 20 -14.42 -0.14 -16.14
C HIS A 20 -14.80 -0.70 -14.76
N THR A 21 -14.30 -1.89 -14.40
CA THR A 21 -14.56 -2.48 -13.09
C THR A 21 -13.77 -1.78 -11.98
N MET A 22 -12.52 -1.42 -12.25
CA MET A 22 -11.64 -0.80 -11.24
C MET A 22 -11.94 0.68 -11.05
N HIS A 23 -12.01 1.48 -12.10
CA HIS A 23 -12.25 2.93 -12.04
C HIS A 23 -13.72 3.28 -12.27
N GLY A 24 -14.33 2.67 -13.29
CA GLY A 24 -15.70 3.00 -13.71
C GLY A 24 -15.83 4.42 -14.29
N ASP A 25 -17.06 4.93 -14.28
CA ASP A 25 -17.38 6.29 -14.74
C ASP A 25 -18.32 7.01 -13.75
N GLN A 26 -18.68 8.26 -14.04
CA GLN A 26 -19.60 9.04 -13.18
C GLN A 26 -20.96 8.36 -12.92
N ARG A 27 -21.46 7.54 -13.86
CA ARG A 27 -22.76 6.88 -13.73
C ARG A 27 -22.64 5.54 -13.02
N SER A 28 -21.53 4.85 -13.24
CA SER A 28 -21.20 3.55 -12.68
C SER A 28 -19.78 3.58 -12.14
N PRO A 29 -19.56 4.19 -10.95
CA PRO A 29 -18.25 4.21 -10.31
C PRO A 29 -17.75 2.79 -10.02
N GLY A 30 -16.46 2.58 -10.25
CA GLY A 30 -15.81 1.29 -10.08
C GLY A 30 -15.35 1.02 -8.64
N ILE A 31 -14.59 -0.05 -8.46
CA ILE A 31 -14.12 -0.53 -7.14
C ILE A 31 -13.25 0.51 -6.43
N ILE A 32 -12.35 1.20 -7.13
CA ILE A 32 -11.43 2.20 -6.55
C ILE A 32 -12.22 3.35 -5.89
N PRO A 33 -13.06 4.11 -6.62
CA PRO A 33 -13.80 5.21 -6.01
C PRO A 33 -14.80 4.75 -4.94
N LEU A 34 -15.43 3.58 -5.12
CA LEU A 34 -16.31 3.00 -4.12
C LEU A 34 -15.55 2.61 -2.84
N SER A 35 -14.37 2.01 -2.96
CA SER A 35 -13.53 1.60 -1.82
C SER A 35 -13.05 2.81 -1.01
N VAL A 36 -12.66 3.89 -1.69
CA VAL A 36 -12.30 5.16 -1.03
C VAL A 36 -13.48 5.69 -0.24
N LYS A 37 -14.65 5.83 -0.88
CA LYS A 37 -15.87 6.32 -0.22
C LYS A 37 -16.27 5.46 0.98
N ASP A 38 -16.15 4.14 0.85
CA ASP A 38 -16.47 3.19 1.91
C ASP A 38 -15.50 3.28 3.08
N ALA A 39 -14.21 3.46 2.83
CA ALA A 39 -13.22 3.68 3.87
C ALA A 39 -13.59 4.91 4.71
N PHE A 40 -13.86 6.06 4.06
CA PHE A 40 -14.27 7.28 4.77
C PHE A 40 -15.61 7.15 5.48
N SER A 41 -16.57 6.41 4.92
CA SER A 41 -17.85 6.14 5.58
C SER A 41 -17.66 5.32 6.86
N ILE A 42 -16.80 4.30 6.82
CA ILE A 42 -16.48 3.48 8.00
C ILE A 42 -15.76 4.32 9.08
N ILE A 43 -14.88 5.24 8.69
CA ILE A 43 -14.24 6.18 9.64
C ILE A 43 -15.29 7.00 10.38
N GLN A 44 -16.27 7.56 9.67
CA GLN A 44 -17.35 8.33 10.28
C GLN A 44 -18.23 7.50 11.23
N GLU A 45 -18.38 6.19 10.95
CA GLU A 45 -19.11 5.23 11.77
C GLU A 45 -18.29 4.70 12.97
N THR A 46 -16.99 5.00 13.06
CA THR A 46 -16.08 4.48 14.09
C THR A 46 -15.48 5.61 14.95
N PRO A 47 -16.27 6.28 15.81
CA PRO A 47 -15.80 7.46 16.56
C PRO A 47 -14.74 7.16 17.63
N ASN A 48 -14.63 5.90 18.07
CA ASN A 48 -13.70 5.49 19.12
C ASN A 48 -12.28 5.22 18.60
N ARG A 49 -12.02 5.45 17.31
CA ARG A 49 -10.70 5.26 16.69
C ARG A 49 -10.33 6.47 15.84
N GLU A 50 -9.05 6.75 15.86
CA GLU A 50 -8.38 7.71 14.99
C GLU A 50 -7.87 6.98 13.74
N PHE A 51 -7.89 7.67 12.60
CA PHE A 51 -7.44 7.10 11.33
C PHE A 51 -6.49 8.04 10.59
N LEU A 52 -5.44 7.49 10.01
CA LEU A 52 -4.55 8.18 9.08
C LEU A 52 -4.56 7.42 7.76
N LEU A 53 -5.04 8.08 6.70
CA LEU A 53 -5.14 7.51 5.37
C LEU A 53 -4.05 8.12 4.48
N ARG A 54 -3.31 7.24 3.80
CA ARG A 54 -2.34 7.62 2.77
C ARG A 54 -2.62 6.88 1.48
N VAL A 55 -2.40 7.55 0.36
CA VAL A 55 -2.53 6.95 -0.97
C VAL A 55 -1.21 7.04 -1.70
N SER A 56 -0.90 5.99 -2.44
CA SER A 56 0.12 6.02 -3.48
C SER A 56 -0.46 5.46 -4.76
N TYR A 57 0.04 5.94 -5.89
CA TYR A 57 -0.42 5.49 -7.19
C TYR A 57 0.76 5.27 -8.12
N LEU A 58 0.92 4.04 -8.61
CA LEU A 58 2.05 3.67 -9.44
C LEU A 58 1.59 3.02 -10.74
N GLU A 59 2.46 3.16 -11.75
CA GLU A 59 2.37 2.49 -13.02
C GLU A 59 3.58 1.58 -13.22
N ILE A 60 3.35 0.38 -13.76
CA ILE A 60 4.40 -0.50 -14.26
C ILE A 60 4.22 -0.61 -15.77
N TYR A 61 5.12 0.01 -16.52
CA TYR A 61 5.16 -0.03 -17.96
C TYR A 61 6.55 -0.48 -18.42
N ASN A 62 6.61 -1.49 -19.29
CA ASN A 62 7.88 -1.99 -19.82
C ASN A 62 8.91 -2.38 -18.73
N GLU A 63 8.46 -2.99 -17.63
CA GLU A 63 9.28 -3.33 -16.43
C GLU A 63 9.94 -2.12 -15.73
N VAL A 64 9.46 -0.91 -16.03
CA VAL A 64 9.82 0.34 -15.35
C VAL A 64 8.67 0.73 -14.41
N VAL A 65 9.01 1.07 -13.17
CA VAL A 65 8.04 1.54 -12.16
C VAL A 65 8.04 3.05 -12.14
N ASN A 66 6.90 3.68 -12.37
CA ASN A 66 6.72 5.12 -12.36
C ASN A 66 5.69 5.52 -11.29
N ASP A 67 5.92 6.65 -10.65
CA ASP A 67 4.99 7.28 -9.71
C ASP A 67 4.01 8.17 -10.48
N LEU A 68 2.71 7.90 -10.37
CA LEU A 68 1.67 8.67 -11.02
C LEU A 68 1.31 9.95 -10.22
N LEU A 69 1.66 10.02 -8.94
CA LEU A 69 1.45 11.19 -8.07
C LEU A 69 2.65 12.15 -8.09
N ASN A 70 3.79 11.73 -8.64
CA ASN A 70 5.00 12.54 -8.77
C ASN A 70 5.64 12.37 -10.16
N PRO A 71 5.52 13.36 -11.07
CA PRO A 71 6.11 13.30 -12.41
C PRO A 71 7.64 13.10 -12.42
N ALA A 72 8.34 13.50 -11.34
CA ALA A 72 9.78 13.29 -11.19
C ALA A 72 10.15 11.86 -10.76
N GLY A 73 9.19 11.09 -10.24
CA GLY A 73 9.38 9.73 -9.73
C GLY A 73 9.38 8.68 -10.84
N GLN A 74 10.37 8.72 -11.73
CA GLN A 74 10.50 7.75 -12.83
C GLN A 74 11.51 6.65 -12.49
N ASN A 75 11.25 5.43 -12.98
CA ASN A 75 12.12 4.25 -12.81
C ASN A 75 12.52 3.98 -11.35
N LEU A 76 11.51 3.93 -10.48
CA LEU A 76 11.67 3.67 -9.06
C LEU A 76 12.16 2.23 -8.81
N ARG A 77 12.97 2.07 -7.76
CA ARG A 77 13.57 0.78 -7.39
C ARG A 77 12.70 0.05 -6.38
N ILE A 78 12.53 -1.25 -6.61
CA ILE A 78 11.85 -2.14 -5.67
C ILE A 78 12.88 -2.72 -4.68
N ARG A 79 12.66 -2.50 -3.39
CA ARG A 79 13.45 -3.02 -2.28
C ARG A 79 12.62 -3.98 -1.43
N GLU A 80 13.33 -4.78 -0.62
CA GLU A 80 12.76 -5.77 0.28
C GLU A 80 13.32 -5.49 1.69
N ASP A 81 12.45 -5.41 2.68
CA ASP A 81 12.78 -5.35 4.10
C ASP A 81 12.11 -6.52 4.86
N PRO A 82 12.31 -6.65 6.19
CA PRO A 82 11.66 -7.71 6.97
C PRO A 82 10.12 -7.63 7.01
N GLN A 83 9.53 -6.49 6.67
CA GLN A 83 8.08 -6.25 6.68
C GLN A 83 7.45 -6.53 5.30
N GLY A 84 8.24 -6.47 4.23
CA GLY A 84 7.82 -6.87 2.90
C GLY A 84 8.57 -6.15 1.78
N THR A 85 7.95 -6.18 0.60
CA THR A 85 8.47 -5.51 -0.59
C THR A 85 7.88 -4.11 -0.70
N PHE A 86 8.73 -3.10 -0.91
CA PHE A 86 8.32 -1.70 -1.06
C PHE A 86 9.05 -1.01 -2.22
N VAL A 87 8.48 0.11 -2.68
CA VAL A 87 9.06 0.94 -3.74
C VAL A 87 9.79 2.10 -3.10
N GLU A 88 11.11 2.20 -3.33
CA GLU A 88 11.91 3.30 -2.83
C GLU A 88 11.59 4.59 -3.60
N GLY A 89 11.31 5.66 -2.86
CA GLY A 89 11.05 6.99 -3.44
C GLY A 89 9.63 7.19 -3.97
N ILE A 90 8.72 6.24 -3.72
CA ILE A 90 7.29 6.43 -4.03
C ILE A 90 6.70 7.53 -3.13
N LYS A 91 5.91 8.41 -3.73
CA LYS A 91 5.21 9.46 -3.01
C LYS A 91 3.94 8.88 -2.35
N GLU A 92 3.87 8.99 -1.03
CA GLU A 92 2.64 8.74 -0.26
C GLU A 92 1.99 10.08 0.12
N GLU A 93 0.79 10.32 -0.37
CA GLU A 93 0.01 11.53 -0.07
C GLU A 93 -1.04 11.25 1.01
N VAL A 94 -1.16 12.15 1.99
CA VAL A 94 -2.15 12.02 3.06
C VAL A 94 -3.49 12.56 2.58
N VAL A 95 -4.54 11.76 2.69
CA VAL A 95 -5.88 12.12 2.21
C VAL A 95 -6.82 12.41 3.37
N LEU A 96 -7.54 13.54 3.27
CA LEU A 96 -8.42 14.05 4.32
C LEU A 96 -9.91 13.93 3.96
N SER A 97 -10.23 13.73 2.69
CA SER A 97 -11.60 13.57 2.21
C SER A 97 -11.65 12.60 1.02
N PRO A 98 -12.84 12.01 0.73
CA PRO A 98 -13.04 11.21 -0.47
C PRO A 98 -12.71 12.01 -1.75
N ALA A 99 -13.17 13.26 -1.83
CA ALA A 99 -12.92 14.13 -2.97
C ALA A 99 -11.43 14.37 -3.21
N HIS A 100 -10.64 14.58 -2.14
CA HIS A 100 -9.19 14.76 -2.26
C HIS A 100 -8.53 13.48 -2.81
N ALA A 101 -8.89 12.29 -2.29
CA ALA A 101 -8.36 11.03 -2.81
C ALA A 101 -8.74 10.80 -4.28
N LEU A 102 -9.98 11.08 -4.67
CA LEU A 102 -10.43 10.99 -6.07
C LEU A 102 -9.71 11.98 -6.98
N SER A 103 -9.42 13.20 -6.50
CA SER A 103 -8.65 14.18 -7.27
C SER A 103 -7.22 13.71 -7.56
N LEU A 104 -6.57 13.03 -6.61
CA LEU A 104 -5.24 12.45 -6.80
C LEU A 104 -5.25 11.30 -7.82
N ILE A 105 -6.31 10.46 -7.79
CA ILE A 105 -6.51 9.41 -8.79
C ILE A 105 -6.70 10.03 -10.18
N ALA A 106 -7.55 11.05 -10.30
CA ALA A 106 -7.79 11.75 -11.56
C ALA A 106 -6.51 12.41 -12.13
N ALA A 107 -5.72 13.06 -11.28
CA ALA A 107 -4.45 13.67 -11.66
C ALA A 107 -3.42 12.60 -12.10
N GLY A 108 -3.35 11.47 -11.38
CA GLY A 108 -2.47 10.36 -11.74
C GLY A 108 -2.85 9.72 -13.08
N GLU A 109 -4.15 9.58 -13.34
CA GLU A 109 -4.62 9.16 -14.66
C GLU A 109 -4.28 10.20 -15.72
N GLU A 110 -4.47 11.50 -15.50
CA GLU A 110 -4.05 12.53 -16.48
C GLU A 110 -2.56 12.44 -16.82
N HIS A 111 -1.69 12.24 -15.84
CA HIS A 111 -0.25 12.01 -16.07
C HIS A 111 0.02 10.76 -16.92
N ARG A 112 -0.76 9.70 -16.71
CA ARG A 112 -0.73 8.49 -17.55
C ARG A 112 -1.10 8.81 -19.01
N HIS A 113 -2.02 9.75 -19.24
CA HIS A 113 -2.45 10.15 -20.59
C HIS A 113 -1.42 11.02 -21.32
N VAL A 114 -0.81 12.01 -20.66
CA VAL A 114 0.13 12.96 -21.28
C VAL A 114 1.39 12.27 -21.84
N GLY A 115 1.77 11.12 -21.29
CA GLY A 115 2.89 10.31 -21.80
C GLY A 115 2.65 9.61 -23.15
N SER A 116 1.43 9.66 -23.73
CA SER A 116 1.12 8.86 -24.91
C SER A 116 0.12 9.50 -25.88
N THR A 117 0.37 9.34 -27.18
CA THR A 117 -0.43 9.91 -28.28
C THR A 117 -1.73 9.15 -28.59
N ASN A 118 -2.10 8.09 -27.85
CA ASN A 118 -3.34 7.32 -28.06
C ASN A 118 -3.86 6.60 -26.80
N PHE A 119 -5.05 7.00 -26.32
CA PHE A 119 -5.77 6.54 -25.11
C PHE A 119 -5.90 5.00 -24.97
N ASN A 120 -6.13 4.27 -26.07
CA ASN A 120 -6.35 2.81 -26.04
C ASN A 120 -5.05 1.98 -26.02
N LEU A 121 -3.90 2.60 -26.29
CA LEU A 121 -2.68 1.86 -26.61
C LEU A 121 -1.75 1.64 -25.41
N LEU A 122 -1.84 2.49 -24.37
CA LEU A 122 -1.00 2.42 -23.19
C LEU A 122 -1.71 1.75 -22.00
N SER A 123 -3.01 2.01 -21.78
CA SER A 123 -3.79 1.38 -20.70
C SER A 123 -3.91 -0.14 -20.84
N SER A 124 -3.90 -0.63 -22.09
CA SER A 124 -3.84 -2.05 -22.43
C SER A 124 -2.47 -2.69 -22.15
N ARG A 125 -1.44 -1.88 -21.87
CA ARG A 125 -0.03 -2.26 -21.89
C ARG A 125 0.73 -1.92 -20.61
N SER A 126 0.14 -1.18 -19.69
CA SER A 126 0.70 -0.91 -18.37
C SER A 126 -0.20 -1.39 -17.26
N HIS A 127 0.40 -1.79 -16.14
CA HIS A 127 -0.32 -2.15 -14.92
C HIS A 127 -0.38 -0.92 -14.03
N THR A 128 -1.52 -0.67 -13.39
CA THR A 128 -1.61 0.36 -12.35
C THR A 128 -1.95 -0.26 -11.01
N ILE A 129 -1.27 0.21 -9.96
CA ILE A 129 -1.50 -0.21 -8.59
C ILE A 129 -1.81 1.04 -7.77
N PHE A 130 -3.05 1.16 -7.35
CA PHE A 130 -3.47 2.14 -6.36
C PHE A 130 -3.42 1.50 -4.98
N THR A 131 -2.65 2.08 -4.07
CA THR A 131 -2.53 1.56 -2.70
C THR A 131 -3.13 2.56 -1.73
N LEU A 132 -4.13 2.12 -0.97
CA LEU A 132 -4.67 2.84 0.17
C LEU A 132 -4.09 2.25 1.46
N THR A 133 -3.21 3.00 2.10
CA THR A 133 -2.63 2.66 3.40
C THR A 133 -3.49 3.28 4.50
N ILE A 134 -3.90 2.45 5.45
CA ILE A 134 -4.79 2.80 6.54
C ILE A 134 -4.11 2.44 7.86
N GLU A 135 -3.80 3.45 8.63
CA GLU A 135 -3.39 3.33 10.02
C GLU A 135 -4.55 3.71 10.92
N SER A 136 -4.77 2.94 11.97
CA SER A 136 -5.80 3.21 12.95
C SER A 136 -5.32 2.98 14.37
N SER A 137 -5.54 3.96 15.23
CA SER A 137 -5.25 3.95 16.66
C SER A 137 -6.54 4.09 17.47
N PRO A 138 -6.64 3.44 18.64
CA PRO A 138 -7.75 3.71 19.57
C PRO A 138 -7.70 5.16 20.07
N CYS A 139 -8.85 5.79 20.23
CA CYS A 139 -9.00 7.14 20.78
C CYS A 139 -9.42 7.06 22.27
N GLY A 140 -8.72 7.76 23.16
CA GLY A 140 -9.07 7.92 24.59
C GLY A 140 -8.16 7.22 25.60
N GLU A 141 -8.04 7.81 26.80
CA GLU A 141 -7.18 7.34 27.91
C GLU A 141 -7.62 5.98 28.51
N SER A 142 -8.87 5.57 28.30
CA SER A 142 -9.42 4.32 28.83
C SER A 142 -9.06 3.05 28.02
N ASN A 143 -8.42 3.22 26.85
CA ASN A 143 -8.05 2.12 25.95
C ASN A 143 -6.52 1.86 25.94
N GLU A 144 -5.89 1.92 27.12
CA GLU A 144 -4.44 1.79 27.35
C GLU A 144 -3.81 0.42 26.98
N GLY A 145 -4.44 -0.37 26.12
CA GLY A 145 -3.93 -1.68 25.67
C GLY A 145 -4.32 -2.10 24.25
N GLU A 146 -5.06 -1.30 23.49
CA GLU A 146 -5.41 -1.66 22.10
C GLU A 146 -4.30 -1.26 21.13
N ALA A 147 -3.76 -2.24 20.39
CA ALA A 147 -2.64 -2.02 19.48
C ALA A 147 -3.05 -1.16 18.27
N VAL A 148 -2.11 -0.35 17.77
CA VAL A 148 -2.26 0.35 16.49
C VAL A 148 -2.38 -0.70 15.39
N THR A 149 -3.41 -0.58 14.56
CA THR A 149 -3.62 -1.49 13.44
C THR A 149 -3.18 -0.83 12.15
N PHE A 150 -2.50 -1.59 11.30
CA PHE A 150 -2.03 -1.15 10.00
C PHE A 150 -2.62 -2.04 8.92
N SER A 151 -3.08 -1.46 7.82
CA SER A 151 -3.54 -2.25 6.67
C SER A 151 -3.27 -1.52 5.37
N GLN A 152 -2.92 -2.28 4.35
CA GLN A 152 -2.81 -1.79 2.98
C GLN A 152 -3.87 -2.46 2.11
N LEU A 153 -4.61 -1.66 1.36
CA LEU A 153 -5.51 -2.12 0.31
C LEU A 153 -4.90 -1.80 -1.06
N ASN A 154 -4.47 -2.82 -1.77
CA ASN A 154 -3.93 -2.71 -3.12
C ASN A 154 -5.03 -2.98 -4.15
N LEU A 155 -5.33 -2.00 -5.00
CA LEU A 155 -6.33 -2.08 -6.06
C LEU A 155 -5.59 -2.01 -7.41
N ILE A 156 -5.65 -3.12 -8.16
CA ILE A 156 -4.75 -3.34 -9.29
C ILE A 156 -5.56 -3.52 -10.58
N ASP A 157 -5.29 -2.65 -11.55
CA ASP A 157 -5.74 -2.80 -12.93
C ASP A 157 -4.57 -3.31 -13.77
N LEU A 158 -4.65 -4.57 -14.20
CA LEU A 158 -3.57 -5.21 -14.97
C LEU A 158 -3.67 -4.84 -16.45
N ALA A 159 -2.55 -4.95 -17.16
CA ALA A 159 -2.51 -4.90 -18.62
C ALA A 159 -3.36 -6.03 -19.26
N GLY A 160 -3.62 -5.91 -20.56
CA GLY A 160 -4.30 -6.93 -21.35
C GLY A 160 -3.58 -8.28 -21.31
N SER A 161 -4.33 -9.35 -21.05
CA SER A 161 -3.81 -10.72 -20.99
C SER A 161 -3.66 -11.41 -22.34
N GLU A 162 -4.13 -10.79 -23.42
CA GLU A 162 -4.07 -11.35 -24.76
C GLU A 162 -2.63 -11.58 -25.23
N SER A 163 -2.41 -12.69 -25.91
CA SER A 163 -1.11 -12.97 -26.50
C SER A 163 -0.88 -12.01 -27.66
N SER A 164 0.31 -11.43 -27.76
CA SER A 164 0.72 -10.63 -28.91
C SER A 164 0.97 -11.53 -30.13
N ARG A 165 -0.09 -12.17 -30.65
CA ARG A 165 -0.03 -12.96 -31.88
C ARG A 165 -0.15 -11.99 -33.07
N ALA A 166 0.96 -11.88 -33.79
CA ALA A 166 1.13 -11.18 -35.06
C ALA A 166 1.08 -9.64 -35.02
N GLU A 167 1.83 -9.00 -35.93
CA GLU A 167 1.68 -7.58 -36.34
C GLU A 167 2.37 -6.45 -35.55
N THR A 168 3.50 -6.69 -34.89
CA THR A 168 4.34 -5.54 -34.46
C THR A 168 5.80 -5.66 -34.85
N THR A 169 6.28 -4.71 -35.65
CA THR A 169 7.66 -4.56 -36.09
C THR A 169 8.53 -3.91 -35.00
N GLY A 170 9.76 -4.41 -34.83
CA GLY A 170 10.85 -3.74 -34.11
C GLY A 170 10.60 -3.41 -32.63
N VAL A 171 10.41 -2.12 -32.32
CA VAL A 171 10.31 -1.58 -30.95
C VAL A 171 9.06 -2.10 -30.22
N ARG A 172 7.93 -2.19 -30.94
CA ARG A 172 6.66 -2.68 -30.39
C ARG A 172 6.69 -4.18 -30.06
N ARG A 173 7.55 -4.96 -30.73
CA ARG A 173 7.77 -6.38 -30.40
C ARG A 173 8.54 -6.53 -29.08
N LYS A 174 9.52 -5.66 -28.84
CA LYS A 174 10.25 -5.63 -27.56
C LYS A 174 9.33 -5.19 -26.41
N GLU A 175 8.51 -4.16 -26.63
CA GLU A 175 7.51 -3.69 -25.68
C GLU A 175 6.48 -4.79 -25.33
N GLY A 176 5.87 -5.42 -26.33
CA GLY A 176 4.95 -6.55 -26.12
C GLY A 176 5.60 -7.73 -25.40
N SER A 177 6.90 -7.96 -25.60
CA SER A 177 7.67 -8.99 -24.88
C SER A 177 7.75 -8.72 -23.38
N TYR A 178 7.92 -7.47 -22.94
CA TYR A 178 8.00 -7.12 -21.51
C TYR A 178 6.63 -7.09 -20.82
N ILE A 179 5.58 -6.68 -21.53
CA ILE A 179 4.21 -6.70 -21.00
C ILE A 179 3.79 -8.14 -20.76
N ASN A 180 3.98 -8.99 -21.77
CA ASN A 180 3.72 -10.42 -21.64
C ASN A 180 4.64 -11.07 -20.61
N LYS A 181 5.87 -10.58 -20.40
CA LYS A 181 6.75 -11.08 -19.34
C LYS A 181 6.07 -10.97 -17.97
N SER A 182 5.57 -9.79 -17.59
CA SER A 182 4.93 -9.59 -16.29
C SER A 182 3.71 -10.50 -16.05
N LEU A 183 2.83 -10.64 -17.05
CA LEU A 183 1.64 -11.48 -16.95
C LEU A 183 1.93 -12.99 -17.07
N LEU A 184 2.91 -13.38 -17.90
CA LEU A 184 3.39 -14.76 -18.00
C LEU A 184 4.07 -15.21 -16.71
N THR A 185 4.89 -14.35 -16.12
CA THR A 185 5.50 -14.61 -14.81
C THR A 185 4.42 -14.72 -13.74
N LEU A 186 3.40 -13.85 -13.74
CA LEU A 186 2.27 -13.96 -12.83
C LEU A 186 1.52 -15.30 -12.99
N GLY A 187 1.24 -15.73 -14.23
CA GLY A 187 0.66 -17.03 -14.50
C GLY A 187 1.51 -18.20 -14.03
N THR A 188 2.84 -18.07 -14.14
CA THR A 188 3.82 -19.06 -13.67
C THR A 188 3.85 -19.14 -12.14
N VAL A 189 3.86 -17.99 -11.47
CA VAL A 189 3.80 -17.87 -10.00
C VAL A 189 2.54 -18.53 -9.46
N ILE A 190 1.37 -18.21 -10.04
CA ILE A 190 0.11 -18.82 -9.64
C ILE A 190 0.13 -20.34 -9.83
N SER A 191 0.60 -20.83 -10.99
CA SER A 191 0.69 -22.27 -11.24
C SER A 191 1.56 -22.98 -10.19
N LYS A 192 2.72 -22.40 -9.85
CA LYS A 192 3.64 -22.98 -8.85
C LYS A 192 3.08 -22.93 -7.43
N LEU A 193 2.34 -21.87 -7.08
CA LEU A 193 1.64 -21.76 -5.81
C LEU A 193 0.55 -22.84 -5.69
N THR A 194 -0.21 -23.07 -6.76
CA THR A 194 -1.25 -24.11 -6.80
C THR A 194 -0.66 -25.52 -6.69
N ASP A 195 0.46 -25.78 -7.35
CA ASP A 195 1.07 -27.13 -7.35
C ASP A 195 1.63 -27.53 -5.98
N GLY A 196 1.96 -26.57 -5.10
CA GLY A 196 2.44 -26.78 -3.73
C GLY A 196 3.80 -27.49 -3.59
N LYS A 197 4.34 -28.04 -4.68
CA LYS A 197 5.59 -28.83 -4.73
C LYS A 197 6.81 -28.01 -5.15
N ALA A 198 6.61 -26.78 -5.60
CA ALA A 198 7.69 -25.95 -6.11
C ALA A 198 8.54 -25.39 -4.96
N THR A 199 9.83 -25.75 -4.92
CA THR A 199 10.80 -25.22 -3.95
C THR A 199 11.08 -23.73 -4.16
N HIS A 200 10.98 -23.24 -5.40
CA HIS A 200 11.25 -21.84 -5.74
C HIS A 200 10.14 -21.22 -6.61
N ILE A 201 9.56 -20.13 -6.10
CA ILE A 201 8.55 -19.32 -6.78
C ILE A 201 9.25 -18.08 -7.39
N PRO A 202 9.14 -17.85 -8.71
CA PRO A 202 9.92 -16.84 -9.43
C PRO A 202 9.31 -15.43 -9.29
N TYR A 203 9.11 -14.95 -8.06
CA TYR A 203 8.61 -13.60 -7.82
C TYR A 203 9.51 -12.52 -8.44
N ARG A 204 10.82 -12.77 -8.49
CA ARG A 204 11.83 -11.83 -8.98
C ARG A 204 11.88 -11.64 -10.50
N ASP A 205 11.23 -12.50 -11.26
CA ASP A 205 11.32 -12.48 -12.73
C ASP A 205 10.58 -11.30 -13.35
N SER A 206 9.62 -10.69 -12.65
CA SER A 206 8.95 -9.45 -13.07
C SER A 206 8.77 -8.45 -11.92
N LYS A 207 8.79 -7.15 -12.22
CA LYS A 207 8.54 -6.10 -11.21
C LYS A 207 7.16 -6.23 -10.57
N LEU A 208 6.15 -6.58 -11.37
CA LEU A 208 4.79 -6.82 -10.90
C LEU A 208 4.77 -7.94 -9.86
N THR A 209 5.29 -9.13 -10.19
CA THR A 209 5.27 -10.27 -9.26
C THR A 209 6.10 -10.02 -8.00
N ARG A 210 7.16 -9.20 -8.07
CA ARG A 210 7.90 -8.76 -6.87
C ARG A 210 7.03 -7.95 -5.92
N LEU A 211 6.30 -6.96 -6.44
CA LEU A 211 5.40 -6.14 -5.61
C LEU A 211 4.24 -6.96 -5.04
N LEU A 212 3.76 -7.94 -5.79
CA LEU A 212 2.66 -8.82 -5.38
C LEU A 212 3.09 -10.00 -4.52
N GLN A 213 4.38 -10.16 -4.25
CA GLN A 213 4.88 -11.27 -3.46
C GLN A 213 4.24 -11.30 -2.06
N SER A 214 4.12 -10.14 -1.41
CA SER A 214 3.46 -9.99 -0.12
C SER A 214 1.95 -10.25 -0.20
N SER A 215 1.31 -9.97 -1.33
CA SER A 215 -0.11 -10.24 -1.54
C SER A 215 -0.40 -11.73 -1.80
N LEU A 216 0.42 -12.39 -2.62
CA LEU A 216 0.16 -13.76 -3.10
C LEU A 216 0.72 -14.85 -2.17
N SER A 217 1.78 -14.55 -1.41
CA SER A 217 2.38 -15.47 -0.43
C SER A 217 2.40 -14.93 1.00
N GLY A 218 1.92 -13.71 1.24
CA GLY A 218 1.91 -13.12 2.57
C GLY A 218 0.58 -13.26 3.30
N GLN A 219 0.37 -12.40 4.28
CA GLN A 219 -0.70 -12.51 5.28
C GLN A 219 -1.87 -11.55 4.98
N GLY A 220 -2.43 -11.64 3.77
CA GLY A 220 -3.50 -10.75 3.30
C GLY A 220 -4.69 -11.49 2.71
N ARG A 221 -5.77 -10.75 2.44
CA ARG A 221 -6.92 -11.22 1.67
C ARG A 221 -6.74 -10.82 0.21
N VAL A 222 -6.91 -11.77 -0.70
CA VAL A 222 -6.79 -11.54 -2.13
C VAL A 222 -8.12 -11.83 -2.81
N SER A 223 -8.54 -10.93 -3.70
CA SER A 223 -9.67 -11.12 -4.61
C SER A 223 -9.21 -10.95 -6.04
N LEU A 224 -9.59 -11.89 -6.91
CA LEU A 224 -9.29 -11.85 -8.34
C LEU A 224 -10.59 -11.72 -9.13
N ILE A 225 -10.70 -10.65 -9.91
CA ILE A 225 -11.81 -10.35 -10.79
C ILE A 225 -11.37 -10.62 -12.22
N CYS A 226 -11.93 -11.67 -12.81
CA CYS A 226 -11.68 -12.01 -14.21
C CYS A 226 -12.78 -11.41 -15.09
N THR A 227 -12.38 -10.54 -15.99
CA THR A 227 -13.27 -9.87 -16.95
C THR A 227 -13.16 -10.55 -18.30
N LEU A 228 -14.30 -10.83 -18.93
CA LEU A 228 -14.39 -11.63 -20.15
C LEU A 228 -15.14 -10.85 -21.24
N THR A 229 -14.85 -11.16 -22.49
CA THR A 229 -15.60 -10.65 -23.64
C THR A 229 -16.51 -11.74 -24.18
N PRO A 230 -17.80 -11.44 -24.48
CA PRO A 230 -18.71 -12.41 -25.06
C PRO A 230 -18.47 -12.65 -26.56
N ALA A 231 -17.56 -11.90 -27.20
CA ALA A 231 -17.29 -12.02 -28.63
C ALA A 231 -16.66 -13.37 -28.97
N SER A 232 -17.22 -14.06 -29.97
CA SER A 232 -16.74 -15.37 -30.42
C SER A 232 -15.29 -15.33 -30.94
N SER A 233 -14.87 -14.19 -31.50
CA SER A 233 -13.49 -13.92 -31.93
C SER A 233 -12.45 -14.05 -30.81
N ASN A 234 -12.87 -13.90 -29.55
CA ASN A 234 -12.00 -13.93 -28.38
C ASN A 234 -12.25 -15.15 -27.48
N SER A 235 -12.85 -16.21 -28.04
CA SER A 235 -13.15 -17.46 -27.32
C SER A 235 -11.91 -18.13 -26.75
N GLU A 236 -10.79 -18.17 -27.49
CA GLU A 236 -9.52 -18.73 -27.02
C GLU A 236 -8.99 -17.97 -25.79
N GLU A 237 -8.98 -16.64 -25.83
CA GLU A 237 -8.49 -15.84 -24.72
C GLU A 237 -9.42 -15.83 -23.50
N THR A 238 -10.73 -15.93 -23.75
CA THR A 238 -11.74 -16.15 -22.69
C THR A 238 -11.47 -17.47 -21.98
N HIS A 239 -11.19 -18.54 -22.72
CA HIS A 239 -10.81 -19.84 -22.15
C HIS A 239 -9.51 -19.78 -21.35
N ASN A 240 -8.50 -19.07 -21.85
CA ASN A 240 -7.24 -18.87 -21.14
C ASN A 240 -7.44 -18.12 -19.81
N THR A 241 -8.28 -17.08 -19.83
CA THR A 241 -8.64 -16.29 -18.64
C THR A 241 -9.36 -17.16 -17.59
N LEU A 242 -10.29 -18.00 -18.03
CA LEU A 242 -10.99 -18.94 -17.15
C LEU A 242 -10.05 -20.01 -16.55
N LYS A 243 -9.11 -20.54 -17.33
CA LYS A 243 -8.08 -21.46 -16.82
C LYS A 243 -7.18 -20.80 -15.77
N PHE A 244 -6.83 -19.53 -15.98
CA PHE A 244 -6.09 -18.75 -14.99
C PHE A 244 -6.88 -18.59 -13.70
N ALA A 245 -8.16 -18.19 -13.79
CA ALA A 245 -9.06 -18.06 -12.66
C ALA A 245 -9.22 -19.37 -11.87
N HIS A 246 -9.35 -20.49 -12.59
CA HIS A 246 -9.48 -21.82 -11.98
C HIS A 246 -8.24 -22.18 -11.15
N ARG A 247 -7.03 -21.94 -11.67
CA ARG A 247 -5.78 -22.18 -10.92
C ARG A 247 -5.65 -21.26 -9.71
N ALA A 248 -5.92 -19.97 -9.90
CA ALA A 248 -5.83 -18.96 -8.84
C ALA A 248 -6.77 -19.27 -7.66
N LYS A 249 -7.97 -19.81 -7.94
CA LYS A 249 -8.95 -20.21 -6.91
C LYS A 249 -8.41 -21.25 -5.92
N CYS A 250 -7.45 -22.08 -6.33
CA CYS A 250 -6.89 -23.14 -5.49
C CYS A 250 -5.76 -22.66 -4.56
N ILE A 251 -5.37 -21.38 -4.62
CA ILE A 251 -4.34 -20.83 -3.74
C ILE A 251 -4.95 -20.56 -2.36
N GLU A 252 -4.40 -21.19 -1.33
CA GLU A 252 -4.78 -20.95 0.07
C GLU A 252 -3.87 -19.90 0.70
N ILE A 253 -4.46 -18.82 1.21
CA ILE A 253 -3.73 -17.71 1.86
C ILE A 253 -4.25 -17.55 3.29
N GLN A 254 -3.34 -17.56 4.26
CA GLN A 254 -3.67 -17.30 5.66
C GLN A 254 -3.54 -15.82 5.98
N ALA A 255 -4.67 -15.11 5.96
CA ALA A 255 -4.72 -13.70 6.33
C ALA A 255 -4.52 -13.53 7.84
N SER A 256 -3.66 -12.60 8.24
CA SER A 256 -3.43 -12.24 9.64
C SER A 256 -3.69 -10.74 9.85
N GLN A 257 -3.87 -10.36 11.12
CA GLN A 257 -4.02 -8.96 11.49
C GLN A 257 -2.65 -8.36 11.78
N ASN A 258 -2.28 -7.31 11.04
CA ASN A 258 -1.09 -6.53 11.31
C ASN A 258 -1.36 -5.61 12.50
N LYS A 259 -0.71 -5.92 13.62
CA LYS A 259 -0.68 -5.07 14.80
C LYS A 259 0.68 -4.41 14.86
N ILE A 260 0.72 -3.09 14.66
CA ILE A 260 1.90 -2.30 14.97
C ILE A 260 1.93 -2.14 16.48
N ILE A 261 3.06 -2.52 17.07
CA ILE A 261 3.37 -2.19 18.45
C ILE A 261 3.49 -0.67 18.47
N ASP A 262 2.50 -0.03 19.10
CA ASP A 262 2.33 1.42 19.20
C ASP A 262 3.68 2.14 19.36
N GLU A 263 3.95 3.14 18.52
CA GLU A 263 5.18 3.94 18.59
C GLU A 263 5.33 4.59 19.96
N LYS A 264 4.24 4.97 20.66
CA LYS A 264 4.31 5.42 22.05
C LYS A 264 4.69 4.29 23.00
N SER A 265 4.24 3.06 22.76
CA SER A 265 4.68 1.86 23.49
C SER A 265 6.13 1.51 23.20
N LEU A 266 6.62 1.77 21.98
CA LEU A 266 8.04 1.63 21.62
C LEU A 266 8.89 2.73 22.28
N ILE A 267 8.41 3.98 22.28
CA ILE A 267 9.02 5.09 23.04
C ILE A 267 9.01 4.76 24.55
N LYS A 268 7.93 4.20 25.10
CA LYS A 268 7.82 3.81 26.52
C LYS A 268 8.76 2.65 26.85
N LYS A 269 8.94 1.69 25.93
CA LYS A 269 9.98 0.66 26.00
C LYS A 269 11.39 1.28 25.97
N TYR A 270 11.69 2.17 25.02
CA TYR A 270 12.97 2.87 24.95
C TYR A 270 13.22 3.73 26.19
N GLN A 271 12.21 4.44 26.71
CA GLN A 271 12.33 5.20 27.97
C GLN A 271 12.60 4.30 29.18
N THR A 272 12.01 3.11 29.20
CA THR A 272 12.25 2.12 30.27
C THR A 272 13.66 1.54 30.16
N GLU A 273 14.12 1.26 28.94
CA GLU A 273 15.47 0.78 28.68
C GLU A 273 16.53 1.84 29.01
N ILE A 274 16.30 3.11 28.63
CA ILE A 274 17.17 4.24 29.00
C ILE A 274 17.25 4.38 30.52
N ARG A 275 16.14 4.21 31.24
CA ARG A 275 16.12 4.27 32.71
C ARG A 275 16.96 3.15 33.31
N ARG A 276 16.75 1.92 32.85
CA ARG A 276 17.51 0.73 33.29
C ARG A 276 19.02 0.91 33.04
N LEU A 277 19.40 1.35 31.84
CA LEU A 277 20.81 1.58 31.50
C LEU A 277 21.44 2.70 32.34
N LYS A 278 20.68 3.74 32.69
CA LYS A 278 21.12 4.78 33.63
C LYS A 278 21.33 4.23 35.05
N GLU A 279 20.45 3.35 35.52
CA GLU A 279 20.59 2.68 36.82
C GLU A 279 21.78 1.72 36.86
N GLU A 280 22.02 0.92 35.82
CA GLU A 280 23.20 0.06 35.70
C GLU A 280 24.51 0.89 35.71
N LEU A 281 24.51 2.06 35.07
CA LEU A 281 25.65 2.99 35.10
C LEU A 281 25.93 3.57 36.49
N GLU A 282 24.88 3.95 37.23
CA GLU A 282 24.99 4.42 38.61
C GLU A 282 25.54 3.32 39.53
N GLN A 283 25.05 2.08 39.39
CA GLN A 283 25.53 0.94 40.16
C GLN A 283 27.00 0.61 39.87
N LEU A 284 27.42 0.65 38.62
CA LEU A 284 28.83 0.49 38.22
C LEU A 284 29.70 1.61 38.81
N LYS A 285 29.24 2.86 38.80
CA LYS A 285 29.97 3.99 39.42
C LYS A 285 30.09 3.83 40.93
N MET A 286 29.03 3.41 41.62
CA MET A 286 29.03 3.21 43.06
C MET A 286 29.88 2.00 43.48
N GLY A 287 29.84 0.90 42.72
CA GLY A 287 30.67 -0.28 42.97
C GLY A 287 32.18 0.00 42.88
N ILE A 288 32.58 0.94 42.03
CA ILE A 288 33.97 1.41 41.91
C ILE A 288 34.37 2.29 43.11
N ILE A 289 33.44 3.04 43.71
CA ILE A 289 33.69 3.91 44.87
C ILE A 289 33.80 3.10 46.18
N THR A 290 33.16 1.93 46.26
CA THR A 290 33.14 1.07 47.46
C THR A 290 34.21 -0.04 47.47
N GLY A 291 35.03 -0.16 46.43
CA GLY A 291 36.14 -1.13 46.39
C GLY A 291 37.28 -0.70 47.32
N THR A 292 37.55 -1.51 48.35
CA THR A 292 38.67 -1.35 49.30
C THR A 292 40.04 -1.28 48.60
N PRO A 293 40.98 -0.44 49.08
CA PRO A 293 42.31 -0.30 48.51
C PRO A 293 43.19 -1.51 48.87
N LEU A 294 43.64 -2.26 47.87
CA LEU A 294 44.64 -3.32 48.04
C LEU A 294 45.96 -2.85 47.40
N LYS A 295 46.97 -2.79 48.25
CA LYS A 295 48.27 -2.17 48.02
C LYS A 295 49.06 -2.75 46.83
N ASP A 296 49.77 -1.82 46.19
CA ASP A 296 51.08 -1.97 45.53
C ASP A 296 51.13 -2.61 44.12
N THR A 297 50.48 -1.98 43.11
CA THR A 297 50.99 -1.86 41.71
C THR A 297 50.16 -0.88 40.83
N GLU A 298 49.58 0.18 41.39
CA GLU A 298 48.29 0.69 40.89
C GLU A 298 48.27 2.00 40.07
N GLU A 299 49.33 2.78 39.89
CA GLU A 299 49.18 4.08 39.17
C GLU A 299 48.86 3.93 37.68
N ASP A 300 49.55 3.05 36.94
CA ASP A 300 49.29 2.83 35.50
C ASP A 300 47.95 2.12 35.25
N ASN A 301 47.55 1.21 36.14
CA ASN A 301 46.23 0.57 36.06
C ASN A 301 45.11 1.56 36.37
N ILE A 302 45.24 2.40 37.41
CA ILE A 302 44.26 3.43 37.75
C ILE A 302 44.08 4.41 36.59
N ILE A 303 45.16 4.86 35.94
CA ILE A 303 45.09 5.75 34.78
C ILE A 303 44.36 5.07 33.61
N LEU A 304 44.69 3.81 33.30
CA LEU A 304 44.04 3.05 32.24
C LEU A 304 42.55 2.80 32.52
N TRP A 305 42.18 2.48 33.76
CA TRP A 305 40.79 2.32 34.17
C TRP A 305 40.02 3.64 34.10
N LYS A 306 40.64 4.75 34.51
CA LYS A 306 40.05 6.10 34.44
C LYS A 306 39.83 6.55 32.99
N GLN A 307 40.79 6.27 32.11
CA GLN A 307 40.68 6.54 30.68
C GLN A 307 39.61 5.68 30.01
N LYS A 308 39.52 4.38 30.33
CA LYS A 308 38.41 3.52 29.87
C LYS A 308 37.05 3.99 30.39
N LEU A 309 37.01 4.57 31.60
CA LEU A 309 35.80 5.13 32.20
C LEU A 309 35.39 6.40 31.47
N GLU A 310 36.33 7.30 31.19
CA GLU A 310 36.09 8.50 30.38
C GLU A 310 35.65 8.15 28.97
N ASP A 311 36.34 7.24 28.28
CA ASP A 311 35.96 6.76 26.95
C ASP A 311 34.56 6.11 26.96
N GLY A 312 34.26 5.30 27.98
CA GLY A 312 32.94 4.71 28.18
C GLY A 312 31.87 5.78 28.40
N ASN A 313 32.16 6.79 29.21
CA ASN A 313 31.24 7.88 29.54
C ASN A 313 30.99 8.76 28.31
N VAL A 314 32.02 9.08 27.52
CA VAL A 314 31.91 9.81 26.24
C VAL A 314 31.09 9.02 25.23
N LYS A 315 31.34 7.72 25.10
CA LYS A 315 30.59 6.86 24.18
C LYS A 315 29.12 6.72 24.57
N LEU A 316 28.83 6.64 25.87
CA LEU A 316 27.47 6.62 26.40
C LEU A 316 26.76 7.95 26.23
N GLN A 317 27.45 9.07 26.45
CA GLN A 317 26.90 10.40 26.28
C GLN A 317 26.59 10.69 24.80
N SER A 318 27.47 10.27 23.88
CA SER A 318 27.21 10.32 22.44
C SER A 318 26.00 9.47 22.03
N ARG A 319 25.82 8.26 22.60
CA ARG A 319 24.61 7.45 22.36
C ARG A 319 23.35 8.09 22.92
N LEU A 320 23.44 8.74 24.09
CA LEU A 320 22.31 9.44 24.70
C LEU A 320 21.86 10.62 23.82
N GLU A 321 22.82 11.39 23.31
CA GLU A 321 22.57 12.53 22.42
C GLU A 321 21.94 12.07 21.10
N GLN A 322 22.45 10.98 20.50
CA GLN A 322 21.85 10.36 19.30
C GLN A 322 20.40 9.91 19.53
N GLU A 323 20.12 9.29 20.68
CA GLU A 323 18.77 8.86 21.04
C GLU A 323 17.84 10.05 21.33
N GLU A 324 18.33 11.11 21.94
CA GLU A 324 17.56 12.34 22.17
C GLU A 324 17.21 13.06 20.87
N GLU A 325 18.15 13.14 19.93
CA GLU A 325 17.93 13.71 18.60
C GLU A 325 16.94 12.88 17.79
N ALA A 326 17.07 11.54 17.82
CA ALA A 326 16.11 10.63 17.21
C ALA A 326 14.70 10.79 17.81
N LYS A 327 14.60 10.93 19.14
CA LYS A 327 13.34 11.19 19.84
C LYS A 327 12.73 12.53 19.43
N ALA A 328 13.52 13.60 19.31
CA ALA A 328 13.05 14.91 18.90
C ALA A 328 12.51 14.88 17.45
N ALA A 329 13.22 14.23 16.54
CA ALA A 329 12.78 14.04 15.16
C ALA A 329 11.45 13.26 15.10
N LEU A 330 11.30 12.22 15.91
CA LEU A 330 10.08 11.43 16.03
C LEU A 330 8.91 12.29 16.56
N LEU A 331 9.12 13.10 17.60
CA LEU A 331 8.10 14.00 18.14
C LEU A 331 7.63 15.06 17.13
N ALA A 332 8.55 15.63 16.35
CA ALA A 332 8.23 16.56 15.28
C ALA A 332 7.45 15.89 14.13
N ARG A 333 7.70 14.59 13.89
CA ARG A 333 6.91 13.78 12.96
C ARG A 333 5.50 13.52 13.51
N ILE A 334 5.40 13.15 14.78
CA ILE A 334 4.11 12.93 15.47
C ILE A 334 3.24 14.18 15.37
N GLN A 335 3.73 15.36 15.77
CA GLN A 335 2.94 16.61 15.71
C GLN A 335 2.41 16.94 14.31
N ARG A 336 3.18 16.64 13.25
CA ARG A 336 2.72 16.84 11.87
C ARG A 336 1.62 15.85 11.50
N LEU A 337 1.78 14.59 11.88
CA LEU A 337 0.78 13.55 11.62
C LEU A 337 -0.50 13.77 12.41
N THR A 338 -0.44 14.24 13.67
CA THR A 338 -1.62 14.49 14.52
C THR A 338 -2.59 15.49 13.89
N LYS A 339 -2.08 16.49 13.14
CA LYS A 339 -2.94 17.45 12.41
C LYS A 339 -3.69 16.83 11.23
N LEU A 340 -3.23 15.68 10.76
CA LEU A 340 -3.79 14.97 9.60
C LEU A 340 -4.61 13.74 10.02
N ILE A 341 -4.72 13.48 11.33
CA ILE A 341 -5.55 12.40 11.86
C ILE A 341 -7.02 12.76 11.63
N LEU A 342 -7.72 11.82 11.04
CA LEU A 342 -9.17 11.86 10.86
C LEU A 342 -9.83 11.25 12.09
N VAL A 343 -10.74 12.03 12.68
CA VAL A 343 -11.59 11.63 13.80
C VAL A 343 -13.04 11.87 13.40
N SER A 344 -13.95 11.01 13.84
CA SER A 344 -15.38 11.22 13.58
C SER A 344 -15.87 12.48 14.30
N THR A 345 -16.41 13.44 13.55
CA THR A 345 -16.90 14.73 14.05
C THR A 345 -18.39 14.73 14.42
N LYS A 346 -19.03 13.56 14.55
CA LYS A 346 -20.47 13.51 14.88
C LYS A 346 -20.75 14.03 16.30
N ALA A 347 -21.09 15.31 16.39
CA ALA A 347 -21.98 15.83 17.40
C ALA A 347 -23.34 15.11 17.25
N THR A 348 -23.84 14.54 18.33
CA THR A 348 -25.16 13.91 18.40
C THR A 348 -26.24 14.95 18.05
N PRO A 349 -27.31 14.53 17.34
CA PRO A 349 -28.49 14.12 18.11
C PRO A 349 -29.11 12.81 17.62
N ALA A 350 -29.82 12.18 18.55
CA ALA A 350 -30.53 10.93 18.38
C ALA A 350 -31.55 10.97 17.23
N SER A 351 -31.57 9.93 16.40
CA SER A 351 -32.82 9.44 15.81
C SER A 351 -32.86 7.93 15.90
N ARG A 352 -33.94 7.42 16.50
CA ARG A 352 -34.23 6.00 16.67
C ARG A 352 -34.60 5.41 15.31
N PHE A 353 -33.83 4.45 14.81
CA PHE A 353 -34.31 3.49 13.82
C PHE A 353 -33.95 2.07 14.25
N SER A 354 -34.94 1.19 14.16
CA SER A 354 -34.99 -0.20 14.61
C SER A 354 -34.12 -1.14 13.76
N PRO A 355 -33.79 -2.34 14.27
CA PRO A 355 -32.82 -3.23 13.63
C PRO A 355 -33.50 -4.07 12.53
N HIS A 356 -32.99 -3.97 11.30
CA HIS A 356 -33.21 -4.96 10.25
C HIS A 356 -31.85 -5.45 9.70
N PRO A 357 -31.73 -6.73 9.36
CA PRO A 357 -30.43 -7.34 9.06
C PRO A 357 -29.99 -7.00 7.62
N GLY A 358 -28.83 -6.35 7.52
CA GLY A 358 -28.04 -6.17 6.29
C GLY A 358 -28.20 -4.78 5.63
N PRO A 359 -27.18 -3.89 5.71
CA PRO A 359 -27.23 -2.65 4.96
C PRO A 359 -26.76 -2.93 3.53
N ARG A 360 -27.67 -2.93 2.56
CA ARG A 360 -27.29 -2.49 1.21
C ARG A 360 -26.98 -1.00 1.31
N ARG A 361 -25.72 -0.67 1.59
CA ARG A 361 -25.24 0.72 1.61
C ARG A 361 -25.50 1.33 0.22
N ARG A 362 -26.32 2.39 0.17
CA ARG A 362 -26.52 3.16 -1.07
C ARG A 362 -25.32 4.10 -1.23
N HIS A 363 -24.43 3.80 -2.15
CA HIS A 363 -23.30 4.66 -2.49
C HIS A 363 -23.78 5.76 -3.48
N SER A 364 -24.32 6.88 -2.97
CA SER A 364 -24.58 8.07 -3.80
C SER A 364 -23.40 9.03 -3.70
N PHE A 365 -22.75 9.34 -4.83
CA PHE A 365 -21.66 10.32 -4.90
C PHE A 365 -22.20 11.75 -4.92
N GLY A 366 -21.55 12.65 -4.17
CA GLY A 366 -21.86 14.09 -4.19
C GLY A 366 -21.25 14.80 -5.41
N GLU A 367 -21.69 16.02 -5.71
CA GLU A 367 -21.20 16.78 -6.87
C GLU A 367 -19.68 16.97 -6.88
N GLU A 368 -19.07 17.24 -5.72
CA GLU A 368 -17.62 17.36 -5.57
C GLU A 368 -16.88 16.06 -5.89
N GLU A 369 -17.44 14.90 -5.54
CA GLU A 369 -16.81 13.61 -5.83
C GLU A 369 -16.99 13.20 -7.29
N LEU A 370 -18.17 13.47 -7.86
CA LEU A 370 -18.49 13.18 -9.25
C LEU A 370 -17.61 13.96 -10.22
N ALA A 371 -17.18 15.17 -9.86
CA ALA A 371 -16.30 16.01 -10.67
C ALA A 371 -14.98 15.33 -11.05
N TYR A 372 -14.50 14.38 -10.24
CA TYR A 372 -13.24 13.67 -10.46
C TYR A 372 -13.40 12.29 -11.12
N LEU A 373 -14.63 11.85 -11.38
CA LEU A 373 -14.87 10.59 -12.10
C LEU A 373 -14.92 10.83 -13.62
N PRO A 374 -14.48 9.85 -14.44
CA PRO A 374 -14.50 9.99 -15.90
C PRO A 374 -15.90 10.29 -16.45
N TYR A 375 -15.99 11.27 -17.36
CA TYR A 375 -17.23 11.61 -18.07
C TYR A 375 -17.33 10.83 -19.38
N ARG A 376 -18.37 9.99 -19.54
CA ARG A 376 -18.65 9.35 -20.83
C ARG A 376 -19.67 10.17 -21.62
N ARG A 377 -19.23 11.00 -22.56
CA ARG A 377 -20.13 11.57 -23.60
C ARG A 377 -20.59 10.40 -24.48
N ARG A 378 -21.90 10.25 -24.67
CA ARG A 378 -22.39 9.43 -25.79
C ARG A 378 -22.07 10.23 -27.05
N ASP A 379 -21.15 9.75 -27.87
CA ASP A 379 -21.19 10.08 -29.29
C ASP A 379 -22.42 9.37 -29.87
N ILE A 380 -23.58 10.04 -29.73
CA ILE A 380 -24.73 9.74 -30.58
C ILE A 380 -24.30 10.29 -31.93
N MET A 381 -23.69 9.46 -32.77
CA MET A 381 -23.70 9.70 -34.20
C MET A 381 -25.18 9.68 -34.61
N ILE A 382 -25.78 10.87 -34.64
CA ILE A 382 -27.01 11.10 -35.38
C ILE A 382 -26.58 10.94 -36.83
N ASP A 383 -26.88 9.78 -37.39
CA ASP A 383 -26.91 9.56 -38.82
C ASP A 383 -27.97 10.50 -39.40
N ASN A 384 -27.56 11.75 -39.68
CA ASN A 384 -28.29 12.63 -40.56
C ASN A 384 -28.02 12.17 -41.99
N GLY A 385 -28.54 10.99 -42.32
CA GLY A 385 -28.81 10.58 -43.68
C GLY A 385 -29.87 11.52 -44.24
N LYS A 386 -29.42 12.65 -44.80
CA LYS A 386 -30.24 13.46 -45.69
C LYS A 386 -30.59 12.58 -46.90
N HIS A 387 -31.87 12.22 -46.97
CA HIS A 387 -32.53 12.04 -48.24
C HIS A 387 -32.44 13.35 -49.02
N GLU A 388 -31.71 13.33 -50.13
CA GLU A 388 -32.11 13.90 -51.42
C GLU A 388 -31.24 13.32 -52.53
#